data_AF-A0A2I6QCR6-F1
#
_entry.id   AF-A0A2I6QCR6-F1
#
_cell.length_a   1.000
_cell.length_b   1.000
_cell.length_c   1.000
_cell.angle_alpha   90.00
_cell.angle_beta   90.00
_cell.angle_gamma   90.00
#
_symmetry.space_group_name_H-M   'P 1'
#
loop_
_entity.id
_entity.type
_entity.pdbx_description
1 polymer ?
#
loop_
_entity_poly.entity_id
_entity_poly.type
_entity_poly.pdbx_seq_one_letter_code
_entity_poly.pdbx_strand_id
1 'polypeptide(L)'
;MNLSLILFTIGILGFVLNRKNILLMMISIEILLLAVTILVLASSMNFDDILGQTYGIYIILLAAAESAIGLGILVAYYRLRGSISLANDQNSNTTALSYGSLEFSHRN
;
A
#
# COMPACT_ATOMS: atom_id res chain seq x y z
N MET A 1 28.76 13.01 3.08
CA MET A 1 28.55 11.73 2.35
C MET A 1 28.18 10.58 3.28
N ASN A 2 28.88 10.36 4.40
CA ASN A 2 28.64 9.20 5.30
C ASN A 2 27.19 9.06 5.78
N LEU A 3 26.51 10.15 6.11
CA LEU A 3 25.10 10.11 6.52
C LEU A 3 24.19 9.53 5.43
N SER A 4 24.39 9.92 4.17
CA SER A 4 23.60 9.40 3.04
C SER A 4 23.84 7.90 2.85
N LEU A 5 25.09 7.42 2.93
CA LEU A 5 25.42 6.00 2.87
C LEU A 5 24.75 5.18 3.99
N ILE A 6 24.75 5.70 5.21
CA ILE A 6 24.09 5.06 6.35
C ILE A 6 22.58 4.99 6.13
N LEU A 7 21.94 6.10 5.76
CA LEU A 7 20.51 6.16 5.47
C LEU A 7 20.12 5.24 4.30
N PHE A 8 20.94 5.20 3.25
CA PHE A 8 20.72 4.33 2.10
C PHE A 8 20.79 2.86 2.49
N THR A 9 21.77 2.48 3.32
CA THR A 9 21.89 1.11 3.82
C THR A 9 20.70 0.72 4.69
N ILE A 10 20.25 1.62 5.58
CA ILE A 10 19.05 1.41 6.41
C ILE A 10 17.80 1.29 5.54
N GLY A 11 17.66 2.12 4.50
CA GLY A 11 16.55 2.05 3.55
C GLY A 11 16.50 0.71 2.80
N ILE A 12 17.64 0.22 2.32
CA ILE A 12 17.74 -1.10 1.68
C ILE A 12 17.38 -2.20 2.67
N LEU A 13 17.95 -2.15 3.89
CA LEU A 13 17.68 -3.15 4.92
C LEU A 13 16.19 -3.18 5.29
N GLY A 14 15.59 -2.00 5.47
CA GLY A 14 14.16 -1.82 5.73
C GLY A 14 13.30 -2.43 4.62
N PHE A 15 13.65 -2.17 3.36
CA PHE A 15 12.94 -2.69 2.20
C PHE A 15 13.04 -4.23 2.09
N VAL A 16 14.24 -4.79 2.27
CA VAL A 16 14.49 -6.23 2.11
C VAL A 16 13.87 -7.05 3.23
N LEU A 17 13.94 -6.58 4.48
CA LEU A 17 13.45 -7.30 5.65
C LEU A 17 11.92 -7.25 5.76
N ASN A 18 11.28 -6.14 5.40
CA ASN A 18 9.87 -5.87 5.70
C ASN A 18 8.91 -6.21 4.54
N ARG A 19 9.03 -7.42 3.96
CA ARG A 19 8.19 -7.81 2.80
C ARG A 19 6.70 -8.06 3.11
N LYS A 20 6.34 -8.19 4.38
CA LYS A 20 4.96 -8.51 4.80
C LYS A 20 4.05 -7.28 4.87
N ASN A 21 4.62 -6.10 5.08
CA ASN A 21 3.87 -4.86 5.34
C ASN A 21 4.14 -3.86 4.21
N ILE A 22 3.19 -3.72 3.28
CA ILE A 22 3.33 -2.85 2.11
C ILE A 22 3.59 -1.38 2.52
N LEU A 23 2.91 -0.90 3.57
CA LEU A 23 3.12 0.44 4.09
C LEU A 23 4.56 0.66 4.57
N LEU A 24 5.17 -0.35 5.21
CA LEU A 24 6.54 -0.27 5.69
C LEU A 24 7.56 -0.34 4.53
N MET A 25 7.23 -1.02 3.44
CA MET A 25 8.01 -0.96 2.20
C MET A 25 7.97 0.44 1.58
N MET A 26 6.82 1.12 1.55
CA MET A 26 6.71 2.50 1.06
C MET A 26 7.59 3.46 1.86
N ILE A 27 7.55 3.40 3.20
CA ILE A 27 8.44 4.21 4.05
C ILE A 27 9.93 3.92 3.78
N SER A 28 10.28 2.67 3.50
CA SER A 28 11.67 2.31 3.18
C SER A 28 12.14 2.93 1.86
N ILE A 29 11.23 3.03 0.88
CA ILE A 29 11.51 3.69 -0.41
C ILE A 29 11.67 5.21 -0.24
N GLU A 30 10.84 5.85 0.59
CA GLU A 30 10.99 7.28 0.93
C GLU A 30 12.36 7.56 1.58
N ILE A 31 12.81 6.70 2.49
CA ILE A 31 14.15 6.81 3.10
C ILE A 31 15.27 6.65 2.05
N LEU A 32 15.11 5.76 1.07
CA LEU A 32 16.06 5.59 -0.02
C LEU A 32 16.15 6.84 -0.90
N LEU A 33 15.01 7.41 -1.31
CA LEU A 33 14.97 8.64 -2.11
C LEU A 33 15.53 9.83 -1.34
N LEU A 34 15.25 9.92 -0.03
CA LEU A 34 15.85 10.94 0.83
C LEU A 34 17.37 10.80 0.91
N ALA A 35 17.89 9.58 1.07
CA ALA A 35 19.33 9.33 1.11
C ALA A 35 20.02 9.76 -0.19
N VAL A 36 19.41 9.47 -1.34
CA VAL A 36 19.90 9.91 -2.66
C VAL A 36 19.85 11.43 -2.78
N THR A 37 18.77 12.08 -2.33
CA THR A 37 18.65 13.55 -2.34
C THR A 37 19.77 14.20 -1.52
N ILE A 38 20.06 13.68 -0.33
CA ILE A 38 21.15 14.16 0.53
C ILE A 38 22.51 13.93 -0.14
N LEU A 39 22.71 12.81 -0.86
CA LEU A 39 23.95 12.55 -1.61
C LEU A 39 24.18 13.60 -2.70
N VAL A 40 23.14 13.86 -3.50
CA VAL A 40 23.17 14.82 -4.60
C VAL A 40 23.42 16.22 -4.07
N LEU A 41 22.71 16.64 -3.02
CA LEU A 41 22.84 17.96 -2.43
C LEU A 41 24.21 18.15 -1.76
N ALA A 42 24.71 17.15 -1.03
CA ALA A 42 26.05 17.20 -0.46
C ALA A 42 27.12 17.26 -1.54
N SER A 43 26.96 16.55 -2.66
CA SER A 43 27.91 16.60 -3.78
C SER A 43 27.87 17.97 -4.46
N SER A 44 26.68 18.53 -4.69
CA SER A 44 26.49 19.89 -5.20
C SER A 44 27.21 20.95 -4.38
N MET A 45 27.17 20.86 -3.05
CA MET A 45 27.91 21.78 -2.17
C MET A 45 29.43 21.65 -2.27
N ASN A 46 29.95 20.47 -2.61
CA ASN A 46 31.40 20.27 -2.77
C ASN A 46 31.93 20.81 -4.10
N PHE A 47 31.10 20.80 -5.14
CA PHE A 47 31.45 21.27 -6.48
C PHE A 47 30.92 22.68 -6.80
N ASP A 48 30.23 23.31 -5.84
CA ASP A 48 29.56 24.61 -5.97
C ASP A 48 28.64 24.71 -7.21
N ASP A 49 27.95 23.60 -7.51
CA ASP A 49 27.11 23.45 -8.71
C ASP A 49 25.63 23.58 -8.38
N ILE A 50 24.95 24.55 -9.01
CA ILE A 50 23.52 24.80 -8.84
C ILE A 50 22.65 23.69 -9.43
N LEU A 51 23.14 22.93 -10.43
CA LEU A 51 22.36 21.86 -11.06
C LEU A 51 21.98 20.79 -10.05
N GLY A 52 22.90 20.39 -9.16
CA GLY A 52 22.60 19.40 -8.14
C GLY A 52 21.55 19.87 -7.11
N GLN A 53 21.47 21.17 -6.83
CA GLN A 53 20.38 21.73 -6.00
C GLN A 53 19.03 21.66 -6.74
N THR A 54 19.01 21.97 -8.04
CA THR A 54 17.82 21.85 -8.88
C THR A 54 17.33 20.39 -8.95
N TYR A 55 18.23 19.43 -9.15
CA TYR A 55 17.90 18.01 -9.11
C TYR A 55 17.35 17.57 -7.74
N GLY A 56 17.87 18.12 -6.63
CA GLY A 56 17.35 17.85 -5.29
C GLY A 56 15.87 18.20 -5.14
N ILE A 57 15.45 19.35 -5.68
CA ILE A 57 14.03 19.77 -5.66
C ILE A 57 13.18 18.82 -6.51
N TYR A 58 13.66 18.42 -7.69
CA TYR A 58 12.94 17.46 -8.53
C TYR A 58 12.76 16.10 -7.86
N ILE A 59 13.78 15.60 -7.14
CA ILE A 59 13.70 14.32 -6.43
C ILE A 59 12.65 14.39 -5.31
N ILE A 60 12.61 15.47 -4.52
CA ILE A 60 11.60 15.67 -3.47
C ILE A 60 10.19 15.71 -4.06
N LEU A 61 10.02 16.37 -5.21
CA LEU A 61 8.73 16.48 -5.88
C LEU A 61 8.26 15.13 -6.44
N LEU A 62 9.20 14.33 -6.98
CA LEU A 62 8.93 12.97 -7.44
C LEU A 62 8.60 12.02 -6.28
N ALA A 63 9.29 12.13 -5.15
CA ALA A 63 8.99 11.35 -3.94
C ALA A 63 7.57 11.64 -3.41
N ALA A 64 7.17 12.92 -3.38
CA ALA A 64 5.81 13.30 -3.01
C ALA A 64 4.75 12.73 -3.98
N ALA A 65 5.04 12.71 -5.28
CA ALA A 65 4.15 12.13 -6.27
C ALA A 65 4.05 10.60 -6.14
N GLU A 66 5.19 9.92 -5.91
CA GLU A 66 5.23 8.47 -5.71
C GLU A 66 4.41 8.05 -4.50
N SER A 67 4.62 8.65 -3.33
CA SER A 67 3.87 8.33 -2.11
C SER A 67 2.36 8.56 -2.26
N ALA A 68 1.94 9.63 -2.95
CA ALA A 68 0.52 9.87 -3.23
C ALA A 68 -0.10 8.75 -4.07
N ILE A 69 0.60 8.31 -5.12
CA ILE A 69 0.16 7.21 -5.99
C ILE A 69 0.17 5.88 -5.23
N GLY A 70 1.26 5.56 -4.53
CA GLY A 70 1.44 4.32 -3.79
C GLY A 70 0.39 4.13 -2.70
N LEU A 71 0.14 5.19 -1.91
CA LEU A 71 -0.88 5.15 -0.86
C LEU A 71 -2.30 5.12 -1.44
N GLY A 72 -2.55 5.81 -2.55
CA GLY A 72 -3.82 5.76 -3.26
C GLY A 72 -4.18 4.35 -3.74
N ILE A 73 -3.21 3.65 -4.33
CA ILE A 73 -3.36 2.25 -4.75
C ILE A 73 -3.58 1.34 -3.52
N LEU A 74 -2.82 1.54 -2.45
CA LEU A 74 -2.96 0.78 -1.21
C LEU A 74 -4.38 0.89 -0.64
N VAL A 75 -4.93 2.10 -0.56
CA VAL A 75 -6.29 2.34 -0.06
C VAL A 75 -7.34 1.70 -0.97
N ALA A 76 -7.21 1.83 -2.30
CA ALA A 76 -8.12 1.22 -3.25
C ALA A 76 -8.14 -0.32 -3.13
N TYR A 77 -6.96 -0.93 -2.96
CA TYR A 77 -6.82 -2.37 -2.76
C TYR A 77 -7.48 -2.86 -1.46
N TYR A 78 -7.31 -2.13 -0.36
CA TYR A 78 -7.95 -2.48 0.91
C TYR A 78 -9.48 -2.39 0.84
N ARG A 79 -10.02 -1.40 0.11
CA ARG A 79 -11.48 -1.27 -0.09
C ARG A 79 -12.06 -2.45 -0.88
N LEU A 80 -11.33 -2.96 -1.87
CA LEU A 80 -11.81 -4.08 -2.71
C LEU A 80 -11.83 -5.43 -1.96
N ARG A 81 -10.90 -5.66 -1.03
CA ARG A 81 -10.86 -6.90 -0.23
C ARG A 81 -11.85 -6.95 0.94
N GLY A 82 -12.46 -5.83 1.31
CA GLY A 82 -13.33 -5.72 2.48
C GLY A 82 -14.77 -6.21 2.31
N SER A 83 -15.19 -6.66 1.11
CA SER A 83 -16.57 -7.08 0.86
C SER A 83 -16.61 -8.39 0.08
N ILE A 84 -16.75 -9.51 0.80
CA ILE A 84 -17.47 -10.71 0.34
C ILE A 84 -17.62 -11.70 1.51
N SER A 85 -18.71 -11.56 2.27
CA SER A 85 -19.36 -12.70 2.92
C SER A 85 -20.79 -12.31 3.30
N LEU A 86 -21.68 -12.37 2.31
CA LEU A 86 -23.12 -12.47 2.53
C LEU A 86 -23.65 -13.51 1.53
N ALA A 87 -23.28 -14.77 1.76
CA ALA A 87 -23.99 -15.90 1.18
C ALA A 87 -24.73 -16.60 2.32
N ASN A 88 -25.78 -15.94 2.84
CA ASN A 88 -26.83 -16.61 3.56
C ASN A 88 -28.09 -16.54 2.71
N ASP A 89 -28.16 -17.42 1.72
CA ASP A 89 -29.38 -17.63 0.94
C ASP A 89 -29.52 -19.11 0.60
N GLN A 90 -29.52 -19.95 1.64
CA GLN A 90 -29.95 -21.34 1.55
C GLN A 90 -30.83 -21.68 2.75
N ASN A 91 -32.15 -21.49 2.59
CA ASN A 91 -33.14 -22.56 2.74
C ASN A 91 -34.58 -22.00 2.65
N SER A 92 -35.04 -21.74 1.42
CA SER A 92 -36.45 -21.55 1.06
C SER A 92 -37.21 -22.88 0.86
N ASN A 93 -36.57 -24.03 1.10
CA ASN A 93 -37.15 -25.36 0.85
C ASN A 93 -37.84 -25.99 2.06
N THR A 94 -37.73 -25.40 3.26
CA THR A 94 -38.44 -25.91 4.45
C THR A 94 -39.86 -25.35 4.61
N THR A 95 -40.18 -24.20 4.01
CA THR A 95 -41.55 -23.64 4.07
C THR A 95 -42.50 -24.35 3.10
N ALA A 96 -42.04 -24.72 1.90
CA ALA A 96 -42.87 -25.46 0.92
C ALA A 96 -43.26 -26.87 1.40
N LEU A 97 -42.39 -27.54 2.16
CA LEU A 97 -42.69 -28.86 2.75
C LEU A 97 -43.66 -28.79 3.94
N SER A 98 -43.77 -27.63 4.60
CA SER A 98 -44.72 -27.40 5.70
C SER A 98 -46.15 -27.16 5.18
N TYR A 99 -46.32 -26.43 4.07
CA TYR A 99 -47.65 -26.22 3.48
C TYR A 99 -48.20 -27.46 2.76
N GLY A 100 -47.35 -28.25 2.08
CA GLY A 100 -47.76 -29.48 1.39
C GLY A 100 -48.22 -30.62 2.33
N SER A 101 -47.76 -30.62 3.59
CA SER A 101 -48.17 -31.59 4.60
C SER A 101 -49.49 -31.21 5.31
N LEU A 102 -49.88 -29.92 5.30
CA LEU A 102 -51.15 -29.45 5.85
C LEU A 102 -52.33 -29.67 4.90
N GLU A 103 -52.14 -29.61 3.57
CA GLU A 103 -53.21 -29.94 2.61
C GLU A 103 -53.61 -31.43 2.63
N PHE A 104 -52.66 -32.32 2.94
CA PHE A 104 -52.93 -33.76 2.95
C PHE A 104 -53.61 -34.24 4.25
N SER A 105 -53.52 -33.48 5.35
CA SER A 105 -54.10 -33.87 6.64
C SER A 105 -55.60 -33.56 6.80
N HIS A 106 -56.17 -32.69 5.96
CA HIS A 106 -57.60 -32.33 6.03
C HIS A 106 -58.50 -33.14 5.08
N ARG A 107 -57.92 -34.09 4.34
CA ARG A 107 -58.60 -34.88 3.30
C ARG A 107 -58.95 -36.33 3.69
N ASN A 108 -58.82 -36.71 4.95
CA ASN A 108 -59.22 -38.04 5.42
C ASN A 108 -60.05 -37.97 6.71
#